data_AF-A0A0N0BKA8-F1
#
_entry.id   AF-A0A0N0BKA8-F1
#
_cell.length_a   1.000
_cell.length_b   1.000
_cell.length_c   1.000
_cell.angle_alpha   90.00
_cell.angle_beta   90.00
_cell.angle_gamma   90.00
#
_symmetry.space_group_name_H-M   'P 1'
#
loop_
_entity.id
_entity.type
_entity.pdbx_description
1 polymer ?
#
loop_
_entity_poly.entity_id
_entity_poly.type
_entity_poly.pdbx_seq_one_letter_code
_entity_poly.pdbx_strand_id
1 'polypeptide(L)'
;MRKKSANEEPARIIAIKKNSSIDIFTEHQKDDKLQFGYVCENPVQWEQRFEEKDLPNNRHRGKVKWGNINGGYGEHYWDINHR
;
A
#
# COMPACT_ATOMS: atom_id res chain seq x y z
N MET A 1 -14.12 43.00 -26.13
CA MET A 1 -13.23 41.80 -26.18
C MET A 1 -12.95 41.34 -24.75
N ARG A 2 -13.43 40.15 -24.34
CA ARG A 2 -13.03 39.50 -23.08
C ARG A 2 -12.21 38.26 -23.41
N LYS A 3 -10.92 38.24 -23.07
CA LYS A 3 -10.11 37.02 -23.10
C LYS A 3 -10.51 36.19 -21.88
N LYS A 4 -11.17 35.05 -22.09
CA LYS A 4 -11.31 34.02 -21.05
C LYS A 4 -10.06 33.15 -21.09
N SER A 5 -9.31 33.10 -20.00
CA SER A 5 -8.26 32.12 -19.75
C SER A 5 -8.90 30.74 -19.67
N ALA A 6 -8.72 29.92 -20.71
CA ALA A 6 -9.24 28.57 -20.75
C ALA A 6 -8.10 27.59 -20.45
N ASN A 7 -8.21 26.94 -19.30
CA ASN A 7 -7.87 25.53 -19.06
C ASN A 7 -6.40 25.10 -19.27
N GLU A 8 -5.54 25.38 -18.28
CA GLU A 8 -4.28 24.63 -18.07
C GLU A 8 -4.45 23.38 -17.17
N GLU A 9 -5.64 23.17 -16.61
CA GLU A 9 -6.00 22.01 -15.77
C GLU A 9 -6.00 20.64 -16.51
N PRO A 10 -6.56 20.49 -17.74
CA PRO A 10 -6.69 19.17 -18.36
C PRO A 10 -5.34 18.59 -18.82
N ALA A 11 -4.35 19.45 -19.10
CA ALA A 11 -3.01 19.02 -19.50
C ALA A 11 -2.23 18.36 -18.35
N ARG A 12 -2.45 18.79 -17.09
CA ARG A 12 -1.86 18.15 -15.90
C ARG A 12 -2.43 16.75 -15.66
N ILE A 13 -3.73 16.57 -15.90
CA ILE A 13 -4.42 15.28 -15.68
C ILE A 13 -3.95 14.23 -16.70
N ILE A 14 -3.74 14.63 -17.96
CA ILE A 14 -3.31 13.72 -19.05
C ILE A 14 -1.81 13.36 -18.93
N ALA A 15 -0.99 14.20 -18.31
CA ALA A 15 0.44 13.94 -18.07
C ALA A 15 0.70 12.92 -16.94
N ILE A 16 -0.29 12.57 -16.11
CA ILE A 16 -0.23 11.46 -15.15
C ILE A 16 -0.47 10.14 -15.89
N LYS A 17 0.29 9.89 -16.96
CA LYS A 17 0.59 8.53 -17.42
C LYS A 17 1.64 7.96 -16.46
N LYS A 18 1.23 7.63 -15.24
CA LYS A 18 2.14 7.05 -14.25
C LYS A 18 1.73 5.59 -14.05
N ASN A 19 2.66 4.71 -14.37
CA ASN A 19 2.53 3.27 -14.17
C ASN A 19 2.32 3.00 -12.67
N SER A 20 1.26 2.26 -12.34
CA SER A 20 1.11 1.67 -11.00
C SER A 20 1.99 0.43 -10.90
N SER A 21 2.61 0.22 -9.74
CA SER A 21 3.44 -0.95 -9.47
C SER A 21 2.84 -1.76 -8.33
N ILE A 22 2.94 -3.08 -8.40
CA ILE A 22 2.57 -3.99 -7.31
C ILE A 22 3.65 -5.07 -7.24
N ASP A 23 4.33 -5.13 -6.10
CA ASP A 23 5.25 -6.21 -5.75
C ASP A 23 4.62 -7.07 -4.67
N ILE A 24 4.48 -8.37 -4.92
CA ILE A 24 3.89 -9.34 -4.00
C ILE A 24 4.98 -10.32 -3.56
N PHE A 25 5.01 -10.65 -2.28
CA PHE A 25 5.91 -11.68 -1.75
C PHE A 25 5.16 -12.67 -0.88
N THR A 26 5.71 -13.88 -0.82
CA THR A 26 5.31 -14.94 0.10
C THR A 26 6.53 -15.78 0.40
N GLU A 27 6.78 -16.04 1.67
CA GLU A 27 7.96 -16.76 2.14
C GLU A 27 7.57 -17.74 3.25
N HIS A 28 8.00 -18.99 3.08
CA HIS A 28 7.90 -20.00 4.13
C HIS A 28 9.14 -19.89 5.02
N GLN A 29 8.92 -19.55 6.28
CA GLN A 29 9.95 -19.42 7.29
C GLN A 29 10.14 -20.75 8.04
N LYS A 30 11.19 -20.81 8.86
CA LYS A 30 11.36 -21.91 9.83
C LYS A 30 10.19 -21.94 10.83
N ASP A 31 9.98 -23.09 11.47
CA ASP A 31 8.95 -23.31 12.48
C ASP A 31 7.50 -23.14 11.96
N ASP A 32 7.23 -23.53 10.72
CA ASP A 32 5.91 -23.44 10.07
C ASP A 32 5.28 -22.04 10.14
N LYS A 33 6.13 -21.02 10.03
CA LYS A 33 5.71 -19.62 9.90
C LYS A 33 5.58 -19.26 8.42
N LEU A 34 4.52 -18.54 8.07
CA LEU A 34 4.29 -18.01 6.74
C LEU A 34 4.31 -16.49 6.79
N GLN A 35 5.17 -15.86 5.99
CA GLN A 35 5.18 -14.42 5.80
C GLN A 35 4.71 -14.06 4.41
N PHE A 36 3.89 -13.03 4.28
CA PHE A 36 3.36 -12.58 3.00
C PHE A 36 2.97 -11.11 3.06
N GLY A 37 2.83 -10.51 1.89
CA GLY A 37 2.46 -9.11 1.80
C GLY A 37 2.68 -8.54 0.43
N TYR A 38 2.55 -7.22 0.34
CA TYR A 38 2.78 -6.48 -0.89
C TYR A 38 3.24 -5.05 -0.63
N VAL A 39 3.82 -4.48 -1.66
CA VAL A 39 3.99 -3.03 -1.82
C VAL A 39 3.25 -2.65 -3.09
N CYS A 40 2.36 -1.67 -2.99
CA CYS A 40 1.73 -1.08 -4.17
C CYS A 40 1.92 0.44 -4.17
N GLU A 41 2.14 0.99 -5.36
CA GLU A 41 2.30 2.42 -5.55
C GLU A 41 1.56 2.85 -6.81
N ASN A 42 0.90 3.99 -6.71
CA ASN A 42 0.36 4.69 -7.84
C ASN A 42 0.67 6.20 -7.69
N PRO A 43 0.26 7.03 -8.66
CA PRO A 43 0.55 8.46 -8.68
C PRO A 43 0.23 9.28 -7.45
N VAL A 44 -0.79 8.86 -6.74
CA VAL A 44 -1.48 9.63 -5.72
C VAL A 44 -1.43 8.95 -4.35
N GLN A 45 -1.09 7.66 -4.29
CA GLN A 45 -1.04 6.89 -3.06
C GLN A 45 -0.10 5.68 -3.16
N TRP A 46 0.34 5.22 -1.99
CA TRP A 46 1.08 3.97 -1.83
C TRP A 46 0.55 3.21 -0.61
N GLU A 47 0.70 1.90 -0.62
CA GLU A 47 0.43 1.03 0.53
C GLU A 47 1.50 -0.06 0.62
N GLN A 48 1.95 -0.33 1.84
CA GLN A 48 2.80 -1.48 2.17
C GLN A 48 2.11 -2.32 3.24
N ARG A 49 1.94 -3.60 2.95
CA ARG A 49 1.36 -4.58 3.87
C ARG A 49 2.34 -5.72 4.12
N PHE A 50 2.46 -6.10 5.39
CA PHE A 50 3.22 -7.28 5.81
C PHE A 50 2.37 -8.05 6.82
N GLU A 51 2.26 -9.35 6.61
CA GLU A 51 1.52 -10.29 7.46
C GLU A 51 2.41 -11.52 7.75
N GLU A 52 2.28 -12.03 8.97
CA GLU A 52 2.94 -13.23 9.43
C GLU A 52 1.95 -14.13 10.16
N LYS A 53 1.84 -15.37 9.70
CA LYS A 53 1.06 -16.42 10.34
C LYS A 53 1.99 -17.45 10.97
N ASP A 54 1.94 -17.56 12.29
CA ASP A 54 2.56 -18.62 13.08
C ASP A 54 1.56 -19.77 13.19
N LEU A 55 1.71 -20.80 12.35
CA LEU A 55 0.77 -21.92 12.28
C LEU A 55 0.74 -22.72 13.59
N PRO A 56 1.88 -23.05 14.22
CA PRO A 56 1.89 -23.81 15.48
C PRO A 56 1.17 -23.10 16.64
N ASN A 57 1.31 -21.78 16.74
CA ASN A 57 0.75 -21.00 17.85
C ASN A 57 -0.59 -20.34 17.53
N ASN A 58 -1.17 -20.60 16.34
CA ASN A 58 -2.39 -19.96 15.86
C ASN A 58 -2.38 -18.42 16.04
N ARG A 59 -1.21 -17.82 15.85
CA ARG A 59 -1.00 -16.38 16.04
C ARG A 59 -0.84 -15.73 14.68
N HIS A 60 -1.56 -14.62 14.49
CA HIS A 60 -1.52 -13.84 13.26
C HIS A 60 -1.16 -12.40 13.57
N ARG A 61 -0.09 -11.91 12.97
CA ARG A 61 0.38 -10.53 13.13
C ARG A 61 0.46 -9.84 11.80
N GLY A 62 0.29 -8.54 11.81
CA GLY A 62 0.52 -7.75 10.62
C GLY A 62 0.66 -6.27 10.88
N LYS A 63 1.08 -5.60 9.81
CA LYS A 63 1.18 -4.15 9.74
C LYS A 63 0.79 -3.71 8.35
N VAL A 64 0.15 -2.55 8.28
CA VAL A 64 -0.08 -1.84 7.04
C VAL A 64 0.30 -0.37 7.23
N LYS A 65 1.00 0.18 6.24
CA LYS A 65 1.33 1.60 6.14
C LYS A 65 0.80 2.11 4.81
N TRP A 66 0.28 3.32 4.80
CA TRP A 66 -0.20 3.94 3.58
C TRP A 66 0.08 5.44 3.59
N GLY A 67 0.19 6.00 2.40
CA GLY A 67 0.35 7.44 2.24
C GLY A 67 -0.25 7.94 0.94
N ASN A 68 -0.46 9.25 0.87
CA ASN A 68 -0.96 9.92 -0.33
C ASN A 68 -0.15 11.18 -0.67
N ILE A 69 -0.38 11.70 -1.87
CA ILE A 69 0.33 12.86 -2.43
C ILE A 69 0.11 14.16 -1.65
N ASN A 70 -0.96 14.25 -0.85
CA ASN A 70 -1.27 15.41 -0.02
C ASN A 70 -0.59 15.34 1.36
N GLY A 71 0.29 14.36 1.58
CA GLY A 71 0.97 14.14 2.86
C GLY A 71 0.11 13.43 3.90
N GLY A 72 -1.09 12.96 3.53
CA GLY A 72 -1.87 12.06 4.39
C GLY A 72 -1.12 10.74 4.55
N TYR A 73 -0.95 10.30 5.79
CA TYR A 73 -0.22 9.09 6.15
C TYR A 73 -0.97 8.36 7.25
N GLY A 74 -0.88 7.03 7.24
CA GLY A 74 -1.37 6.22 8.34
C GLY A 74 -0.63 4.90 8.47
N GLU A 75 -0.70 4.35 9.66
CA GLU A 75 -0.18 3.03 9.97
C GLU A 75 -1.10 2.30 10.94
N HIS A 76 -1.24 1.01 10.74
CA HIS A 76 -2.03 0.14 11.61
C HIS A 76 -1.28 -1.16 11.85
N TYR A 77 -1.32 -1.62 13.09
CA TYR A 77 -0.65 -2.81 13.58
C TYR A 77 -1.66 -3.68 14.31
N TRP A 78 -1.59 -4.99 14.11
CA TRP A 78 -2.42 -5.94 14.81
C TRP A 78 -1.63 -7.19 15.21
N ASP A 79 -2.06 -7.79 16.30
CA ASP A 79 -1.56 -9.04 16.83
C ASP A 79 -2.74 -9.84 17.39
N ILE A 80 -3.19 -10.80 16.60
CA ILE A 80 -4.34 -11.64 16.91
C ILE A 80 -3.79 -12.97 17.43
N ASN A 81 -4.06 -13.22 18.69
CA ASN A 81 -3.67 -14.46 19.37
C ASN A 81 -4.93 -15.15 19.85
N HIS A 82 -5.45 -16.10 19.06
CA HIS A 82 -6.57 -16.95 19.48
C HIS A 82 -6.00 -18.17 20.20
N ARG A 83 -5.95 -18.08 21.53
CA ARG A 83 -5.68 -19.20 22.44
C ARG A 83 -6.94 -19.99 22.75
#